data_AF-A0A2X3CID9-F1
#
_entry.id   AF-A0A2X3CID9-F1
#
_cell.length_a   1.000
_cell.length_b   1.000
_cell.length_c   1.000
_cell.angle_alpha   90.00
_cell.angle_beta   90.00
_cell.angle_gamma   90.00
#
_symmetry.space_group_name_H-M   'P 1'
#
loop_
_entity.id
_entity.type
_entity.pdbx_description
1 polymer ?
#
loop_
_entity_poly.entity_id
_entity_poly.type
_entity_poly.pdbx_seq_one_letter_code
_entity_poly.pdbx_strand_id
1 'polypeptide(L)'
;MVDAASPAKDAFIITPPLFRLKAGEKGFVRVVRSGKKLPDDRESMFWLNIKGIPATEYVPDKNVVQFAINSKIKLIYRPAALKGNTPEAYAEKLQWGKEGTSVTVKNNSPLYMNFSQVSLNGKNISGAWFAARFPP
;
A
#
# COMPACT_ATOMS: atom_id res chain seq x y z
N MET A 1 -14.54 9.02 19.85
CA MET A 1 -13.31 9.29 20.63
C MET A 1 -12.16 8.71 19.83
N VAL A 2 -11.33 9.57 19.24
CA VAL A 2 -10.11 9.18 18.52
C VAL A 2 -8.98 9.39 19.50
N ASP A 3 -8.38 8.31 19.96
CA ASP A 3 -7.28 8.38 20.92
C ASP A 3 -6.08 9.06 20.25
N ALA A 4 -5.82 10.29 20.70
CA ALA A 4 -4.56 10.97 20.50
C ALA A 4 -3.49 10.26 21.35
N ALA A 5 -2.35 9.98 20.73
CA ALA A 5 -1.11 9.52 21.34
C ALA A 5 -1.08 8.06 21.87
N SER A 6 -0.68 7.14 20.99
CA SER A 6 0.19 6.02 21.40
C SER A 6 1.36 5.88 20.41
N PRO A 7 2.45 6.68 20.57
CA PRO A 7 3.55 6.72 19.60
C PRO A 7 4.41 5.44 19.54
N ALA A 8 4.11 4.40 20.34
CA ALA A 8 4.97 3.24 20.52
C ALA A 8 4.57 1.97 19.75
N LYS A 9 3.38 1.90 19.10
CA LYS A 9 2.93 0.67 18.42
C LYS A 9 3.11 0.68 16.91
N ASP A 10 2.96 1.82 16.26
CA ASP A 10 2.95 1.92 14.80
C ASP A 10 4.33 2.31 14.24
N ALA A 11 4.70 1.76 13.08
CA ALA A 11 5.99 2.05 12.43
C ALA A 11 6.05 3.45 11.80
N PHE A 12 4.89 4.04 11.55
CA PHE A 12 4.69 5.33 10.89
C PHE A 12 3.63 6.15 11.61
N ILE A 13 3.83 7.46 11.66
CA ILE A 13 2.92 8.47 12.19
C ILE A 13 2.45 9.32 11.02
N ILE A 14 1.14 9.57 10.94
CA ILE A 14 0.52 10.38 9.88
C ILE A 14 0.09 11.72 10.47
N THR A 15 0.45 12.84 9.83
CA THR A 15 0.10 14.17 10.33
C THR A 15 -0.19 15.17 9.20
N PRO A 16 -1.29 15.94 9.24
CA PRO A 16 -2.37 15.85 10.24
C PRO A 16 -3.21 14.57 10.04
N PRO A 17 -3.70 13.94 11.12
CA PRO A 17 -4.51 12.71 11.03
C PRO A 17 -5.93 12.97 10.53
N LEU A 18 -6.42 14.21 10.66
CA LEU A 18 -7.72 14.65 10.18
C LEU A 18 -7.64 16.13 9.80
N PHE A 19 -8.22 16.47 8.66
CA PHE A 19 -8.35 17.85 8.19
C PHE A 19 -9.53 17.94 7.23
N ARG A 20 -10.07 19.15 7.08
CA ARG A 20 -11.17 19.43 6.16
C ARG A 20 -10.60 19.92 4.83
N LEU A 21 -11.22 19.48 3.74
CA LEU A 21 -10.96 19.98 2.39
C LEU A 21 -12.22 20.61 1.83
N LYS A 22 -12.09 21.80 1.23
CA LYS A 22 -13.14 22.42 0.41
C LYS A 22 -13.00 22.00 -1.06
N ALA A 23 -14.01 22.31 -1.85
CA ALA A 23 -13.99 22.07 -3.29
C ALA A 23 -12.77 22.74 -3.93
N GLY A 24 -12.01 21.99 -4.73
CA GLY A 24 -10.80 22.46 -5.40
C GLY A 24 -9.54 22.53 -4.52
N GLU A 25 -9.64 22.30 -3.21
CA GLU A 25 -8.48 22.32 -2.31
C GLU A 25 -7.68 21.01 -2.41
N LYS A 26 -6.37 21.13 -2.19
CA LYS A 26 -5.45 19.99 -2.06
C LYS A 26 -4.95 19.89 -0.63
N GLY A 27 -5.02 18.70 -0.06
CA GLY A 27 -4.48 18.39 1.24
C GLY A 27 -3.12 17.72 1.15
N PHE A 28 -2.25 18.00 2.11
CA PHE A 28 -0.98 17.29 2.27
C PHE A 28 -0.97 16.55 3.60
N VAL A 29 -0.53 15.30 3.56
CA VAL A 29 -0.25 14.48 4.74
C VAL A 29 1.25 14.19 4.80
N ARG A 30 1.81 14.26 6.00
CA ARG A 30 3.18 13.85 6.29
C ARG A 30 3.18 12.46 6.85
N VAL A 31 4.08 11.61 6.36
CA VAL A 31 4.33 10.26 6.85
C VAL A 31 5.69 10.26 7.51
N VAL A 32 5.73 10.10 8.83
CA VAL A 32 6.96 10.19 9.63
C VAL A 32 7.25 8.85 10.26
N ARG A 33 8.50 8.38 10.22
CA ARG A 33 8.88 7.13 10.91
C ARG A 33 8.87 7.37 12.42
N SER A 34 8.25 6.47 13.18
CA SER A 34 8.15 6.55 14.64
C SER A 34 9.42 6.12 15.39
N GLY A 35 10.42 5.61 14.67
CA GLY A 35 11.63 5.00 15.26
C GLY A 35 11.51 3.51 15.56
N LYS A 36 10.35 2.87 15.31
CA LYS A 36 10.21 1.41 15.42
C LYS A 36 11.26 0.68 14.57
N LYS A 37 11.87 -0.36 15.15
CA LYS A 37 12.80 -1.23 14.43
C LYS A 37 12.04 -2.03 13.38
N LEU A 38 12.55 -2.01 12.16
CA LEU A 38 12.05 -2.78 11.02
C LEU A 38 13.21 -3.63 10.50
N PRO A 39 12.94 -4.70 9.73
CA PRO A 39 13.99 -5.44 9.04
C PRO A 39 14.89 -4.51 8.21
N ASP A 40 16.20 -4.69 8.34
CA ASP A 40 17.20 -3.89 7.60
C ASP A 40 17.68 -4.60 6.33
N ASP A 41 17.35 -5.89 6.16
CA ASP A 41 17.74 -6.74 5.02
C ASP A 41 16.69 -6.81 3.90
N ARG A 42 15.49 -6.27 4.13
CA ARG A 42 14.34 -6.38 3.21
C ARG A 42 13.39 -5.20 3.34
N GLU A 43 12.59 -4.96 2.31
CA GLU A 43 11.49 -4.01 2.38
C GLU A 43 10.39 -4.48 3.34
N SER A 44 9.68 -3.51 3.94
CA SER A 44 8.49 -3.77 4.75
C SER A 44 7.29 -3.07 4.14
N MET A 45 6.21 -3.82 3.88
CA MET A 45 4.96 -3.28 3.32
C MET A 45 3.95 -2.95 4.41
N PHE A 46 3.40 -1.74 4.32
CA PHE A 46 2.28 -1.25 5.11
C PHE A 46 1.19 -0.74 4.16
N TRP A 47 0.01 -0.44 4.71
CA TRP A 47 -1.08 0.19 3.97
C TRP A 47 -1.44 1.53 4.59
N LEU A 48 -1.33 2.60 3.80
CA LEU A 48 -1.89 3.90 4.14
C LEU A 48 -3.38 3.89 3.79
N ASN A 49 -4.22 4.07 4.80
CA ASN A 49 -5.67 4.16 4.64
C ASN A 49 -6.11 5.61 4.74
N ILE A 50 -6.71 6.14 3.68
CA ILE A 50 -7.22 7.52 3.61
C ILE A 50 -8.74 7.46 3.46
N LYS A 51 -9.46 7.93 4.46
CA LYS A 51 -10.92 7.93 4.49
C LYS A 51 -11.44 9.34 4.21
N GLY A 52 -12.17 9.49 3.11
CA GLY A 52 -12.96 10.68 2.80
C GLY A 52 -14.34 10.56 3.43
N ILE A 53 -14.65 11.47 4.35
CA ILE A 53 -15.96 11.55 5.01
C ILE A 53 -16.72 12.70 4.33
N PRO A 54 -17.83 12.44 3.62
CA PRO A 54 -18.63 13.49 3.01
C PRO A 54 -19.32 14.33 4.09
N ALA A 55 -19.50 15.63 3.81
CA ALA A 55 -20.41 16.44 4.60
C ALA A 55 -21.85 16.00 4.31
N THR A 56 -22.68 15.93 5.35
CA THR A 56 -24.08 15.53 5.24
C THR A 56 -24.98 16.75 5.43
N GLU A 57 -25.98 16.89 4.56
CA GLU A 57 -27.08 17.83 4.77
C GLU A 57 -28.34 17.01 5.12
N TYR A 58 -28.99 17.37 6.23
CA TYR A 58 -30.26 16.77 6.61
C TYR A 58 -31.35 17.34 5.70
N VAL A 59 -31.97 16.48 4.91
CA VAL A 59 -33.11 16.85 4.05
C VAL A 59 -34.33 16.10 4.57
N PRO A 60 -35.31 16.79 5.20
CA PRO A 60 -36.55 16.17 5.65
C PRO A 60 -37.25 15.43 4.50
N ASP A 61 -37.89 14.30 4.83
CA ASP A 61 -38.73 13.52 3.92
C ASP A 61 -38.04 12.96 2.66
N LYS A 62 -36.70 12.82 2.67
CA LYS A 62 -35.95 12.15 1.59
C LYS A 62 -35.04 11.04 2.08
N ASN A 63 -35.05 9.93 1.34
CA ASN A 63 -34.04 8.88 1.47
C ASN A 63 -32.77 9.31 0.73
N VAL A 64 -31.65 9.42 1.45
CA VAL A 64 -30.37 9.85 0.87
C VAL A 64 -29.35 8.71 0.99
N VAL A 65 -28.75 8.33 -0.14
CA VAL A 65 -27.60 7.42 -0.17
C VAL A 65 -26.33 8.26 -0.07
N GLN A 66 -25.46 7.93 0.88
CA GLN A 66 -24.19 8.61 1.11
C GLN A 66 -23.02 7.69 0.75
N PHE A 67 -22.06 8.23 0.02
CA PHE A 67 -20.84 7.51 -0.36
C PHE A 67 -19.65 8.04 0.42
N ALA A 68 -18.97 7.16 1.15
CA ALA A 68 -17.67 7.44 1.75
C ALA A 68 -16.58 6.76 0.94
N ILE A 69 -15.49 7.48 0.67
CA ILE A 69 -14.37 6.95 -0.13
C ILE A 69 -13.28 6.48 0.82
N ASN A 70 -12.77 5.26 0.63
CA ASN A 70 -11.60 4.76 1.36
C ASN A 70 -10.51 4.36 0.36
N SER A 71 -9.44 5.16 0.29
CA SER A 71 -8.29 4.87 -0.55
C SER A 71 -7.25 4.09 0.26
N LYS A 72 -6.88 2.90 -0.21
CA LYS A 72 -5.81 2.07 0.36
C LYS A 72 -4.60 2.12 -0.54
N ILE A 73 -3.50 2.68 -0.06
CA ILE A 73 -2.28 2.89 -0.82
C ILE A 73 -1.15 2.09 -0.16
N LYS A 74 -0.34 1.39 -0.96
CA LYS A 74 0.85 0.67 -0.48
C LYS A 74 1.88 1.67 0.05
N LEU A 75 2.37 1.45 1.26
CA LEU A 75 3.48 2.19 1.87
C LEU A 75 4.65 1.22 2.05
N ILE A 76 5.65 1.32 1.18
CA ILE A 76 6.82 0.43 1.19
C ILE A 76 7.99 1.15 1.86
N TYR A 77 8.46 0.61 2.98
CA TYR A 77 9.69 1.05 3.63
C TYR A 77 10.88 0.32 3.04
N ARG A 78 11.86 1.08 2.50
CA ARG A 78 13.13 0.56 2.02
C ARG A 78 14.27 0.97 2.97
N PRO A 79 14.89 0.02 3.69
CA PRO A 79 16.04 0.33 4.54
C PRO A 79 17.25 0.82 3.74
N ALA A 80 18.13 1.57 4.40
CA ALA A 80 19.30 2.18 3.77
C ALA A 80 20.26 1.15 3.14
N ALA A 81 20.36 -0.06 3.72
CA ALA A 81 21.17 -1.15 3.18
C ALA A 81 20.71 -1.61 1.79
N LEU A 82 19.45 -1.35 1.41
CA LEU A 82 18.92 -1.65 0.09
C LEU A 82 18.96 -0.45 -0.87
N LYS A 83 19.56 0.67 -0.48
CA LYS A 83 19.70 1.84 -1.36
C LYS A 83 20.46 1.43 -2.63
N GLY A 84 19.92 1.84 -3.79
CA GLY A 84 20.46 1.48 -5.11
C GLY A 84 19.88 0.19 -5.70
N ASN A 85 19.23 -0.66 -4.89
CA ASN A 85 18.46 -1.78 -5.41
C ASN A 85 17.14 -1.27 -6.00
N THR A 86 16.89 -1.57 -7.27
CA THR A 86 15.67 -1.20 -7.97
C THR A 86 14.92 -2.47 -8.42
N PRO A 87 13.58 -2.45 -8.51
CA PRO A 87 12.82 -3.60 -9.01
C PRO A 87 13.31 -4.11 -10.37
N GLU A 88 13.72 -3.22 -11.26
CA GLU A 88 14.19 -3.54 -12.61
C GLU A 88 15.43 -4.44 -12.57
N ALA A 89 16.37 -4.17 -11.65
CA ALA A 89 17.58 -4.98 -11.48
C ALA A 89 17.31 -6.42 -10.96
N TYR A 90 16.09 -6.69 -10.51
CA TYR A 90 15.65 -7.99 -9.99
C TYR A 90 14.52 -8.62 -10.82
N ALA A 91 14.00 -7.93 -11.84
CA ALA A 91 12.87 -8.41 -12.64
C ALA A 91 13.15 -9.77 -13.30
N GLU A 92 14.34 -9.92 -13.88
CA GLU A 92 14.78 -11.17 -14.52
C GLU A 92 15.08 -12.30 -13.53
N LYS A 93 15.23 -11.98 -12.24
CA LYS A 93 15.51 -12.96 -11.17
C LYS A 93 14.24 -13.58 -10.59
N LEU A 94 13.06 -13.15 -11.04
CA LEU A 94 11.79 -13.75 -10.69
C LEU A 94 11.68 -15.15 -11.30
N GLN A 95 11.38 -16.13 -10.45
CA GLN A 95 11.21 -17.51 -10.89
C GLN A 95 9.72 -17.79 -11.06
N TRP A 96 9.32 -18.09 -12.28
CA TRP A 96 7.93 -18.38 -12.63
C TRP A 96 7.71 -19.89 -12.65
N GLY A 97 6.58 -20.31 -12.12
CA GLY A 97 6.17 -21.71 -12.06
C GLY A 97 4.72 -21.88 -12.44
N LYS A 98 4.31 -23.13 -12.58
CA LYS A 98 2.92 -23.52 -12.78
C LYS A 98 2.57 -24.60 -11.77
N GLU A 99 1.49 -24.37 -11.02
CA GLU A 99 0.92 -25.32 -10.08
C GLU A 99 -0.54 -25.55 -10.46
N GLY A 100 -0.83 -26.73 -11.03
CA GLY A 100 -2.14 -27.04 -11.59
C GLY A 100 -2.55 -26.06 -12.69
N THR A 101 -3.59 -25.27 -12.43
CA THR A 101 -4.11 -24.23 -13.33
C THR A 101 -3.59 -22.81 -13.00
N SER A 102 -2.79 -22.67 -11.93
CA SER A 102 -2.29 -21.38 -11.45
C SER A 102 -0.86 -21.14 -11.91
N VAL A 103 -0.54 -19.88 -12.17
CA VAL A 103 0.84 -19.40 -12.37
C VAL A 103 1.35 -18.91 -11.02
N THR A 104 2.52 -19.38 -10.62
CA THR A 104 3.20 -18.96 -9.39
C THR A 104 4.43 -18.13 -9.73
N VAL A 105 4.79 -17.22 -8.83
CA VAL A 105 6.01 -16.40 -8.94
C VAL A 105 6.74 -16.44 -7.61
N LYS A 106 8.01 -16.85 -7.63
CA LYS A 106 8.91 -16.78 -6.49
C LYS A 106 9.80 -15.56 -6.63
N ASN A 107 9.74 -14.70 -5.64
CA ASN A 107 10.55 -13.49 -5.55
C ASN A 107 11.60 -13.66 -4.44
N ASN A 108 12.84 -13.96 -4.83
CA ASN A 108 13.96 -14.10 -3.90
C ASN A 108 14.66 -12.76 -3.59
N SER A 109 14.20 -11.66 -4.18
CA SER A 109 14.76 -10.33 -3.94
C SER A 109 14.32 -9.77 -2.57
N PRO A 110 15.05 -8.80 -2.03
CA PRO A 110 14.63 -8.09 -0.82
C PRO A 110 13.52 -7.06 -1.06
N LEU A 111 12.99 -6.94 -2.30
CA LEU A 111 12.04 -5.92 -2.73
C LEU A 111 10.64 -6.50 -2.98
N TYR A 112 9.61 -5.68 -2.85
CA TYR A 112 8.26 -5.99 -3.36
C TYR A 112 8.19 -5.68 -4.86
N MET A 113 7.80 -6.68 -5.66
CA MET A 113 7.68 -6.55 -7.12
C MET A 113 6.23 -6.27 -7.47
N ASN A 114 5.92 -5.06 -7.93
CA ASN A 114 4.56 -4.68 -8.35
C ASN A 114 4.40 -4.92 -9.84
N PHE A 115 3.32 -5.61 -10.23
CA PHE A 115 3.04 -5.91 -11.63
C PHE A 115 1.93 -5.01 -12.14
N SER A 116 2.15 -4.35 -13.27
CA SER A 116 1.09 -3.65 -14.01
C SER A 116 0.19 -4.65 -14.74
N GLN A 117 0.80 -5.68 -15.32
CA GLN A 117 0.14 -6.72 -16.09
C GLN A 117 0.95 -8.00 -16.05
N VAL A 118 0.25 -9.14 -15.97
CA VAL A 118 0.83 -10.46 -16.17
C VAL A 118 0.03 -11.14 -17.27
N SER A 119 0.71 -11.65 -18.30
CA SER A 119 0.07 -12.34 -19.42
C SER A 119 0.75 -13.66 -19.71
N LEU A 120 -0.04 -14.68 -20.04
CA LEU A 120 0.43 -15.97 -20.50
C LEU A 120 -0.18 -16.26 -21.87
N ASN A 121 0.67 -16.49 -22.88
CA ASN A 121 0.25 -16.72 -24.27
C ASN A 121 -0.71 -15.63 -24.79
N GLY A 122 -0.40 -14.37 -24.51
CA GLY A 122 -1.22 -13.21 -24.93
C GLY A 122 -2.52 -13.01 -24.14
N LYS A 123 -2.83 -13.88 -23.17
CA LYS A 123 -4.01 -13.72 -22.30
C LYS A 123 -3.61 -13.14 -20.96
N ASN A 124 -4.28 -12.07 -20.55
CA ASN A 124 -4.07 -11.45 -19.25
C ASN A 124 -4.56 -12.37 -18.14
N ILE A 125 -3.72 -12.54 -17.12
CA ILE A 125 -4.06 -13.26 -15.89
C ILE A 125 -4.50 -12.23 -14.86
N SER A 126 -5.70 -12.39 -14.32
CA SER A 126 -6.22 -11.54 -13.25
C SER A 126 -5.66 -11.94 -11.88
N GLY A 127 -5.55 -10.97 -10.96
CA GLY A 127 -5.22 -11.23 -9.54
C GLY A 127 -3.74 -11.12 -9.16
N ALA A 128 -2.82 -10.98 -10.11
CA ALA A 128 -1.38 -10.83 -9.81
C ALA A 128 -0.96 -9.35 -9.74
N TRP A 129 -1.14 -8.71 -8.57
CA TRP A 129 -0.83 -7.28 -8.39
C TRP A 129 0.58 -6.99 -7.85
N PHE A 130 1.19 -7.95 -7.14
CA PHE A 130 2.56 -7.88 -6.63
C PHE A 130 3.06 -9.25 -6.15
N ALA A 131 4.38 -9.45 -6.11
CA ALA A 131 5.04 -10.55 -5.43
C ALA A 131 5.83 -10.04 -4.21
N ALA A 132 5.45 -10.51 -3.02
CA ALA A 132 6.25 -10.34 -1.81
C ALA A 132 7.48 -11.26 -1.86
N ARG A 133 8.50 -10.94 -1.06
CA ARG A 133 9.64 -11.85 -0.88
C ARG A 133 9.14 -13.23 -0.43
N PHE A 134 9.64 -14.27 -1.07
CA PHE A 134 9.37 -15.66 -0.69
C PHE A 134 9.96 -15.92 0.72
N PRO A 135 9.18 -16.45 1.67
CA PRO A 135 9.71 -16.84 2.98
C PRO A 135 10.78 -17.93 2.83
N PRO A 136 11.77 -18.00 3.76
CA PRO A 136 12.74 -19.10 3.78
C PRO A 136 12.06 -20.46 3.99
#